data_AF-A0ABC9U2P8-F1
#
_entry.id   AF-A0ABC9U2P8-F1
#
_cell.length_a   1.000
_cell.length_b   1.000
_cell.length_c   1.000
_cell.angle_alpha   90.00
_cell.angle_beta   90.00
_cell.angle_gamma   90.00
#
_symmetry.space_group_name_H-M   'P 1'
#
loop_
_entity.id
_entity.type
_entity.pdbx_description
1 polymer ?
#
loop_
_entity_poly.entity_id
_entity_poly.type
_entity_poly.pdbx_seq_one_letter_code
_entity_poly.pdbx_strand_id
1 'polypeptide(L)'
;MWFGLFARFVKTGFDDSRFIEFMAEFSRSLHRREINGKSFDDLNGKATKDKAVVLNKINHLEKLMNEYLGTGKEAGPVDGEKSILEFLRDTVSPGITQEDFSLYQEILEDLSLNVDHSSKLLEEANRPSLLALVAYSIEKDMDLDIWIVEFFKKNAAYCSNQAENYKNMVKELTAYFRKLH
;
A
#
# COMPACT_ATOMS: atom_id res chain seq x y z
N MET A 1 -5.91 -22.87 12.13
CA MET A 1 -6.14 -21.44 12.44
C MET A 1 -4.95 -20.61 11.99
N TRP A 2 -3.76 -20.83 12.57
CA TRP A 2 -2.52 -20.13 12.20
C TRP A 2 -2.16 -20.22 10.71
N PHE A 3 -2.25 -21.39 10.08
CA PHE A 3 -2.08 -21.49 8.61
C PHE A 3 -3.05 -20.63 7.81
N GLY A 4 -4.30 -20.51 8.27
CA GLY A 4 -5.31 -19.67 7.63
C GLY A 4 -5.00 -18.18 7.80
N LEU A 5 -4.50 -17.78 8.97
CA LEU A 5 -4.02 -16.42 9.21
C LEU A 5 -2.75 -16.11 8.40
N PHE A 6 -1.79 -17.03 8.36
CA PHE A 6 -0.56 -16.90 7.59
C PHE A 6 -0.85 -16.76 6.08
N ALA A 7 -1.81 -17.52 5.54
CA ALA A 7 -2.24 -17.35 4.16
C ALA A 7 -2.84 -15.96 3.85
N ARG A 8 -3.36 -15.24 4.87
CA ARG A 8 -3.78 -13.84 4.74
C ARG A 8 -2.58 -12.89 4.91
N PHE A 9 -1.69 -13.18 5.86
CA PHE A 9 -0.44 -12.45 6.06
C PHE A 9 0.41 -12.38 4.80
N VAL A 10 0.63 -13.49 4.09
CA VAL A 10 1.44 -13.50 2.85
C VAL A 10 0.94 -12.52 1.80
N LYS A 11 -0.36 -12.19 1.79
CA LYS A 11 -0.95 -11.20 0.86
C LYS A 11 -0.58 -9.76 1.18
N THR A 12 -0.04 -9.49 2.38
CA THR A 12 0.41 -8.16 2.79
C THR A 12 1.77 -7.78 2.20
N GLY A 13 2.56 -8.77 1.74
CA GLY A 13 3.90 -8.56 1.19
C GLY A 13 4.98 -8.25 2.24
N PHE A 14 4.68 -8.32 3.54
CA PHE A 14 5.69 -8.20 4.59
C PHE A 14 6.59 -9.45 4.67
N ASP A 15 7.79 -9.24 5.17
CA ASP A 15 8.74 -10.32 5.47
C ASP A 15 8.19 -11.26 6.56
N ASP A 16 8.39 -12.58 6.41
CA ASP A 16 7.92 -13.61 7.33
C ASP A 16 8.33 -13.37 8.79
N SER A 17 9.46 -12.70 9.04
CA SER A 17 9.89 -12.28 10.39
C SER A 17 8.84 -11.44 11.11
N ARG A 18 8.06 -10.63 10.39
CA ARG A 18 7.00 -9.79 10.95
C ARG A 18 5.83 -10.63 11.46
N PHE A 19 5.54 -11.75 10.82
CA PHE A 19 4.55 -12.71 11.35
C PHE A 19 5.06 -13.36 12.64
N ILE A 20 6.36 -13.66 12.72
CA ILE A 20 6.98 -14.21 13.93
C ILE A 20 6.93 -13.20 15.09
N GLU A 21 7.23 -11.92 14.82
CA GLU A 21 7.09 -10.82 15.79
C GLU A 21 5.65 -10.70 16.30
N PHE A 22 4.66 -10.74 15.38
CA PHE A 22 3.25 -10.75 15.75
C PHE A 22 2.90 -11.94 16.63
N MET A 23 3.34 -13.16 16.29
CA MET A 23 3.07 -14.36 17.09
C MET A 23 3.65 -14.26 18.51
N ALA A 24 4.85 -13.67 18.62
CA ALA A 24 5.50 -13.41 19.91
C ALA A 24 4.69 -12.40 20.73
N GLU A 25 4.29 -11.26 20.15
CA GLU A 25 3.50 -10.26 20.87
C GLU A 25 2.07 -10.74 21.17
N PHE A 26 1.47 -11.53 20.27
CA PHE A 26 0.18 -12.17 20.50
C PHE A 26 0.19 -13.06 21.72
N SER A 27 1.24 -13.88 21.87
CA SER A 27 1.40 -14.76 23.04
C SER A 27 1.66 -13.99 24.33
N ARG A 28 2.20 -12.76 24.25
CA ARG A 28 2.51 -11.92 25.41
C ARG A 28 1.32 -11.07 25.87
N SER A 29 0.63 -10.42 24.94
CA SER A 29 -0.34 -9.37 25.28
C SER A 29 -1.56 -9.32 24.36
N LEU A 30 -1.43 -9.48 23.04
CA LEU A 30 -2.55 -9.20 22.12
C LEU A 30 -3.71 -10.19 22.26
N HIS A 31 -3.49 -11.40 22.78
CA HIS A 31 -4.57 -12.36 23.01
C HIS A 31 -5.67 -11.85 23.96
N ARG A 32 -5.32 -10.89 24.84
CA ARG A 32 -6.26 -10.23 25.78
C ARG A 32 -6.82 -8.92 25.26
N ARG A 33 -6.27 -8.39 24.16
CA ARG A 33 -6.74 -7.12 23.59
C ARG A 33 -8.14 -7.31 23.05
N GLU A 34 -9.04 -6.43 23.45
CA GLU A 34 -10.42 -6.47 23.00
C GLU A 34 -10.60 -5.75 21.68
N ILE A 35 -11.39 -6.37 20.79
CA ILE A 35 -11.90 -5.75 19.58
C ILE A 35 -13.43 -5.87 19.65
N ASN A 36 -14.13 -4.73 19.60
CA ASN A 36 -15.58 -4.67 19.75
C ASN A 36 -16.08 -5.36 21.04
N GLY A 37 -15.36 -5.19 22.15
CA GLY A 37 -15.71 -5.74 23.47
C GLY A 37 -15.50 -7.26 23.63
N LYS A 38 -14.70 -7.89 22.77
CA LYS A 38 -14.31 -9.31 22.89
C LYS A 38 -12.82 -9.49 22.63
N SER A 39 -12.15 -10.26 23.48
CA SER A 39 -10.75 -10.69 23.28
C SER A 39 -10.67 -12.06 22.58
N PHE A 40 -9.47 -12.46 22.16
CA PHE A 40 -9.28 -13.81 21.63
C PHE A 40 -9.51 -14.88 22.71
N ASP A 41 -9.13 -14.61 23.96
CA ASP A 41 -9.36 -15.53 25.09
C ASP A 41 -10.85 -15.83 25.28
N ASP A 42 -11.71 -14.82 25.15
CA ASP A 42 -13.17 -14.98 25.21
C ASP A 42 -13.69 -15.86 24.07
N LEU A 43 -13.10 -15.71 22.89
CA LEU A 43 -13.45 -16.52 21.71
C LEU A 43 -12.91 -17.95 21.84
N ASN A 44 -11.83 -18.18 22.57
CA ASN A 44 -11.10 -19.45 22.61
C ASN A 44 -11.69 -20.51 23.58
N GLY A 45 -12.82 -20.21 24.23
CA GLY A 45 -13.38 -21.04 25.31
C GLY A 45 -13.79 -22.48 24.97
N LYS A 46 -14.06 -22.86 23.70
CA LYS A 46 -14.31 -24.25 23.28
C LYS A 46 -13.81 -24.55 21.86
N ALA A 47 -13.30 -25.76 21.65
CA ALA A 47 -13.04 -26.30 20.32
C ALA A 47 -14.38 -26.58 19.62
N THR A 48 -14.61 -25.94 18.47
CA THR A 48 -15.80 -26.14 17.66
C THR A 48 -15.41 -26.38 16.20
N LYS A 49 -16.08 -27.33 15.55
CA LYS A 49 -15.93 -27.63 14.12
C LYS A 49 -16.79 -26.70 13.25
N ASP A 50 -17.49 -25.76 13.86
CA ASP A 50 -18.32 -24.78 13.17
C ASP A 50 -17.46 -23.80 12.36
N LYS A 51 -17.69 -23.78 11.04
CA LYS A 51 -16.96 -22.91 10.10
C LYS A 51 -17.10 -21.43 10.43
N ALA A 52 -18.27 -20.97 10.89
CA ALA A 52 -18.51 -19.58 11.23
C ALA A 52 -17.72 -19.17 12.47
N VAL A 53 -17.62 -20.05 13.47
CA VAL A 53 -16.82 -19.77 14.67
C VAL A 53 -15.32 -19.76 14.34
N VAL A 54 -14.84 -20.70 13.52
CA VAL A 54 -13.45 -20.71 13.05
C VAL A 54 -13.14 -19.43 12.25
N LEU A 55 -14.03 -19.01 11.36
CA LEU A 55 -13.87 -17.79 10.58
C LEU A 55 -13.82 -16.55 11.47
N ASN A 56 -14.70 -16.45 12.47
CA ASN A 56 -14.71 -15.35 13.43
C ASN A 56 -13.38 -15.24 14.20
N LYS A 57 -12.82 -16.37 14.64
CA LYS A 57 -11.50 -16.41 15.29
C LYS A 57 -10.38 -15.94 14.36
N ILE A 58 -10.38 -16.38 13.10
CA ILE A 58 -9.37 -15.96 12.12
C ILE A 58 -9.50 -14.46 11.81
N ASN A 59 -10.72 -13.94 11.65
CA ASN A 59 -10.95 -12.51 11.41
C ASN A 59 -10.49 -11.65 12.60
N HIS A 60 -10.74 -12.11 13.83
CA HIS A 60 -10.27 -11.42 15.04
C HIS A 60 -8.73 -11.39 15.10
N LEU A 61 -8.07 -12.54 14.84
CA LEU A 61 -6.61 -12.61 14.76
C LEU A 61 -6.03 -11.74 13.64
N GLU A 62 -6.67 -11.70 12.47
CA GLU A 62 -6.25 -10.84 11.36
C GLU A 62 -6.34 -9.37 11.73
N LYS A 63 -7.39 -8.94 12.43
CA LYS A 63 -7.49 -7.55 12.86
C LYS A 63 -6.41 -7.20 13.90
N LEU A 64 -6.13 -8.07 14.87
CA LEU A 64 -5.01 -7.88 15.81
C LEU A 64 -3.66 -7.83 15.09
N MET A 65 -3.44 -8.72 14.13
CA MET A 65 -2.22 -8.76 13.31
C MET A 65 -2.07 -7.48 12.51
N ASN A 66 -3.14 -7.02 11.86
CA ASN A 66 -3.10 -5.81 11.06
C ASN A 66 -2.85 -4.58 11.94
N GLU A 67 -3.55 -4.44 13.07
CA GLU A 67 -3.30 -3.36 14.04
C GLU A 67 -1.85 -3.37 14.56
N TYR A 68 -1.30 -4.55 14.85
CA TYR A 68 0.08 -4.70 15.32
C TYR A 68 1.13 -4.34 14.26
N LEU A 69 0.91 -4.75 13.01
CA LEU A 69 1.81 -4.47 11.89
C LEU A 69 1.67 -3.04 11.35
N GLY A 70 0.75 -2.24 11.90
CA GLY A 70 0.47 -0.88 11.43
C GLY A 70 -0.42 -0.83 10.19
N THR A 71 -1.04 -1.94 9.78
CA THR A 71 -2.04 -1.98 8.70
C THR A 71 -3.49 -1.87 9.22
N GLY A 72 -3.69 -1.86 10.54
CA GLY A 72 -4.98 -1.73 11.19
C GLY A 72 -5.35 -0.28 11.47
N LYS A 73 -5.96 0.37 10.47
CA LYS A 73 -6.94 1.43 10.74
C LYS A 73 -8.29 0.79 10.99
N GLU A 74 -9.06 1.42 11.87
CA GLU A 74 -10.37 0.98 12.33
C GLU A 74 -11.32 0.58 11.19
N ALA A 75 -12.26 -0.31 11.54
CA ALA A 75 -13.27 -0.83 10.63
C ALA A 75 -14.22 0.27 10.12
N GLY A 76 -13.86 0.83 8.96
CA GLY A 76 -14.74 1.37 7.93
C GLY A 76 -14.13 0.97 6.57
N PRO A 77 -14.74 1.26 5.42
CA PRO A 77 -14.02 1.25 4.15
C PRO A 77 -12.85 2.25 4.28
N VAL A 78 -11.65 1.75 4.56
CA VAL A 78 -10.44 2.57 4.52
C VAL A 78 -10.09 2.70 3.05
N ASP A 79 -10.64 3.79 2.53
CA ASP A 79 -10.38 4.41 1.24
C ASP A 79 -8.93 4.23 0.79
N GLY A 80 -8.72 3.55 -0.34
CA GLY A 80 -7.39 3.33 -0.92
C GLY A 80 -6.63 4.65 -1.09
N GLU A 81 -7.35 5.75 -1.30
CA GLU A 81 -6.81 7.10 -1.38
C GLU A 81 -6.05 7.51 -0.12
N LYS A 82 -6.60 7.25 1.08
CA LYS A 82 -5.92 7.61 2.34
C LYS A 82 -4.63 6.84 2.53
N SER A 83 -4.57 5.59 2.05
CA SER A 83 -3.35 4.78 2.06
C SER A 83 -2.30 5.34 1.10
N ILE A 84 -2.72 5.81 -0.09
CA ILE A 84 -1.81 6.40 -1.07
C ILE A 84 -1.33 7.78 -0.60
N LEU A 85 -2.20 8.60 -0.02
CA LEU A 85 -1.83 9.89 0.55
C LEU A 85 -0.77 9.75 1.65
N GLU A 86 -0.86 8.74 2.50
CA GLU A 86 0.20 8.46 3.48
C GLU A 86 1.49 8.00 2.82
N PHE A 87 1.43 7.14 1.80
CA PHE A 87 2.60 6.76 1.01
C PHE A 87 3.30 7.98 0.39
N LEU A 88 2.54 8.94 -0.15
CA LEU A 88 3.06 10.18 -0.72
C LEU A 88 3.76 11.05 0.34
N ARG A 89 3.16 11.17 1.53
CA ARG A 89 3.73 11.91 2.65
C ARG A 89 5.06 11.32 3.12
N ASP A 90 5.14 9.99 3.17
CA ASP A 90 6.33 9.27 3.61
C ASP A 90 7.45 9.29 2.55
N THR A 91 7.09 9.34 1.27
CA THR A 91 8.03 9.12 0.15
C THR A 91 8.47 10.41 -0.55
N VAL A 92 7.58 11.40 -0.63
CA VAL A 92 7.80 12.65 -1.37
C VAL A 92 7.95 13.81 -0.39
N SER A 93 6.88 14.17 0.31
CA SER A 93 6.89 15.29 1.25
C SER A 93 5.78 15.16 2.31
N PRO A 94 6.10 15.26 3.61
CA PRO A 94 5.10 15.10 4.68
C PRO A 94 4.03 16.21 4.70
N GLY A 95 4.25 17.30 3.97
CA GLY A 95 3.33 18.43 3.87
C GLY A 95 2.16 18.26 2.90
N ILE A 96 2.12 17.18 2.10
CA ILE A 96 1.09 16.96 1.07
C ILE A 96 -0.31 16.88 1.71
N THR A 97 -1.24 17.72 1.24
CA THR A 97 -2.63 17.78 1.73
C THR A 97 -3.57 16.87 0.92
N GLN A 98 -4.85 16.85 1.30
CA GLN A 98 -5.86 16.11 0.51
C GLN A 98 -6.13 16.82 -0.83
N GLU A 99 -6.10 18.15 -0.85
CA GLU A 99 -6.28 18.96 -2.06
C GLU A 99 -5.13 18.73 -3.05
N ASP A 100 -3.89 18.68 -2.55
CA ASP A 100 -2.73 18.32 -3.35
C ASP A 100 -2.91 16.94 -3.99
N PHE A 101 -3.38 15.96 -3.20
CA PHE A 101 -3.62 14.61 -3.67
C PHE A 101 -4.69 14.53 -4.76
N SER A 102 -5.81 15.24 -4.59
CA SER A 102 -6.84 15.34 -5.62
C SER A 102 -6.29 15.95 -6.92
N LEU A 103 -5.47 17.01 -6.81
CA LEU A 103 -4.78 17.58 -7.96
C LEU A 103 -3.85 16.57 -8.64
N TYR A 104 -3.08 15.78 -7.88
CA TYR A 104 -2.20 14.77 -8.46
C TYR A 104 -2.98 13.65 -9.17
N GLN A 105 -4.16 13.28 -8.67
CA GLN A 105 -5.05 12.34 -9.34
C GLN A 105 -5.53 12.88 -10.70
N GLU A 106 -5.99 14.13 -10.74
CA GLU A 106 -6.42 14.80 -11.99
C GLU A 106 -5.27 14.85 -13.01
N ILE A 107 -4.07 15.24 -12.58
CA ILE A 107 -2.90 15.29 -13.46
C ILE A 107 -2.54 13.90 -13.99
N LEU A 108 -2.55 12.86 -13.13
CA LEU A 108 -2.26 11.50 -13.57
C LEU A 108 -3.30 10.99 -14.58
N GLU A 109 -4.58 11.33 -14.37
CA GLU A 109 -5.66 11.00 -15.31
C GLU A 109 -5.41 11.65 -16.68
N ASP A 110 -5.07 12.95 -16.71
CA ASP A 110 -4.75 13.67 -17.95
C ASP A 110 -3.53 13.09 -18.66
N LEU A 111 -2.44 12.83 -17.94
CA LEU A 111 -1.24 12.21 -18.49
C LEU A 111 -1.55 10.82 -19.07
N SER A 112 -2.43 10.05 -18.41
CA SER A 112 -2.79 8.70 -18.83
C SER A 112 -3.49 8.65 -20.19
N LEU A 113 -4.08 9.75 -20.66
CA LEU A 113 -4.75 9.80 -21.97
C LEU A 113 -3.77 9.66 -23.15
N ASN A 114 -2.49 9.93 -22.93
CA ASN A 114 -1.48 10.02 -23.98
C ASN A 114 -0.47 8.86 -23.98
N VAL A 115 -0.60 7.90 -23.06
CA VAL A 115 0.38 6.81 -22.87
C VAL A 115 -0.09 5.48 -23.46
N ASP A 116 0.81 4.50 -23.52
CA ASP A 116 0.49 3.15 -24.00
C ASP A 116 -0.29 2.34 -22.93
N HIS A 117 -1.58 2.13 -23.19
CA HIS A 117 -2.50 1.35 -22.35
C HIS A 117 -2.28 -0.17 -22.40
N SER A 118 -1.40 -0.68 -23.28
CA SER A 118 -1.06 -2.11 -23.31
C SER A 118 -0.06 -2.51 -22.23
N SER A 119 0.62 -1.52 -21.62
CA SER A 119 1.56 -1.73 -20.51
C SER A 119 0.84 -2.04 -19.20
N LYS A 120 1.53 -2.72 -18.28
CA LYS A 120 1.03 -2.94 -16.91
C LYS A 120 1.16 -1.70 -16.02
N LEU A 121 1.75 -0.62 -16.51
CA LEU A 121 2.09 0.54 -15.70
C LEU A 121 0.85 1.27 -15.15
N LEU A 122 -0.30 1.20 -15.83
CA LEU A 122 -1.58 1.77 -15.35
C LEU A 122 -2.35 0.84 -14.40
N GLU A 123 -1.83 -0.33 -14.03
CA GLU A 123 -2.50 -1.18 -13.05
C GLU A 123 -2.62 -0.45 -11.70
N GLU A 124 -3.76 -0.61 -11.02
CA GLU A 124 -4.05 0.05 -9.74
C GLU A 124 -2.98 -0.20 -8.67
N ALA A 125 -2.31 -1.36 -8.70
CA ALA A 125 -1.21 -1.67 -7.79
C ALA A 125 0.03 -0.77 -7.99
N ASN A 126 0.19 -0.16 -9.16
CA ASN A 126 1.27 0.78 -9.48
C ASN A 126 0.90 2.26 -9.22
N ARG A 127 -0.39 2.54 -9.00
CA ARG A 127 -0.92 3.90 -8.79
C ARG A 127 -0.17 4.72 -7.72
N PRO A 128 0.27 4.16 -6.58
CA PRO A 128 1.01 4.93 -5.58
C PRO A 128 2.30 5.54 -6.12
N SER A 129 3.09 4.77 -6.88
CA SER A 129 4.37 5.25 -7.41
C SER A 129 4.19 6.25 -8.55
N LEU A 130 3.14 6.13 -9.37
CA LEU A 130 2.81 7.12 -10.41
C LEU A 130 2.37 8.46 -9.80
N LEU A 131 1.51 8.43 -8.78
CA LEU A 131 1.13 9.67 -8.08
C LEU A 131 2.31 10.30 -7.35
N ALA A 132 3.24 9.49 -6.81
CA ALA A 132 4.46 10.02 -6.21
C ALA A 132 5.38 10.69 -7.24
N LEU A 133 5.42 10.15 -8.46
CA LEU A 133 6.15 10.79 -9.55
C LEU A 133 5.55 12.16 -9.93
N VAL A 134 4.21 12.26 -10.02
CA VAL A 134 3.50 13.53 -10.26
C VAL A 134 3.78 14.54 -9.14
N ALA A 135 3.65 14.12 -7.88
CA ALA A 135 3.94 14.98 -6.73
C ALA A 135 5.39 15.49 -6.76
N TYR A 136 6.35 14.61 -7.02
CA TYR A 136 7.76 14.96 -7.14
C TYR A 136 8.01 15.93 -8.30
N SER A 137 7.38 15.72 -9.45
CA SER A 137 7.58 16.57 -10.62
C SER A 137 7.10 17.99 -10.36
N ILE A 138 5.96 18.14 -9.66
CA ILE A 138 5.45 19.45 -9.24
C ILE A 138 6.42 20.13 -8.25
N GLU A 139 6.90 19.41 -7.23
CA GLU A 139 7.85 19.97 -6.25
C GLU A 139 9.15 20.47 -6.91
N LYS A 140 9.56 19.81 -8.01
CA LYS A 140 10.79 20.14 -8.74
C LYS A 140 10.57 20.95 -10.02
N ASP A 141 9.35 21.39 -10.28
CA ASP A 141 8.98 22.14 -11.49
C ASP A 141 9.39 21.42 -12.79
N MET A 142 9.11 20.11 -12.85
CA MET A 142 9.42 19.24 -13.99
C MET A 142 8.13 18.86 -14.74
N ASP A 143 8.14 19.07 -16.06
CA ASP A 143 7.06 18.69 -16.96
C ASP A 143 7.14 17.18 -17.34
N LEU A 144 6.05 16.44 -17.11
CA LEU A 144 6.00 15.00 -17.38
C LEU A 144 5.50 14.66 -18.78
N ASP A 145 4.86 15.57 -19.51
CA ASP A 145 4.07 15.27 -20.72
C ASP A 145 4.84 14.44 -21.75
N ILE A 146 6.06 14.87 -22.07
CA ILE A 146 6.90 14.18 -23.07
C ILE A 146 7.53 12.92 -22.48
N TRP A 147 8.05 13.03 -21.25
CA TRP A 147 8.84 11.95 -20.66
C TRP A 147 7.97 10.71 -20.36
N ILE A 148 6.75 10.90 -19.86
CA ILE A 148 5.88 9.78 -19.45
C ILE A 148 5.47 8.94 -20.65
N VAL A 149 5.20 9.57 -21.81
CA VAL A 149 4.88 8.87 -23.06
C VAL A 149 6.04 7.98 -23.50
N GLU A 150 7.26 8.49 -23.45
CA GLU A 150 8.47 7.74 -23.79
C GLU A 150 8.80 6.65 -22.77
N PHE A 151 8.53 6.89 -21.49
CA PHE A 151 8.70 5.91 -20.41
C PHE A 151 7.78 4.71 -20.63
N PHE A 152 6.50 4.95 -20.94
CA PHE A 152 5.51 3.89 -21.18
C PHE A 152 5.81 3.05 -22.43
N LYS A 153 6.38 3.65 -23.49
CA LYS A 153 6.82 2.89 -24.68
C LYS A 153 7.99 1.96 -24.40
N LYS A 154 8.86 2.31 -23.45
CA LYS A 154 10.08 1.55 -23.14
C LYS A 154 9.87 0.50 -22.06
N ASN A 155 8.87 0.68 -21.21
CA ASN A 155 8.65 -0.13 -20.02
C ASN A 155 7.26 -0.79 -20.05
N ALA A 156 7.22 -2.12 -20.10
CA ALA A 156 5.96 -2.87 -20.10
C ALA A 156 5.45 -3.24 -18.69
N ALA A 157 6.30 -3.11 -17.66
CA ALA A 157 6.01 -3.55 -16.30
C ALA A 157 6.71 -2.66 -15.25
N TYR A 158 6.30 -2.79 -13.99
CA TYR A 158 6.80 -2.02 -12.85
C TYR A 158 7.35 -2.92 -11.74
N CYS A 159 8.17 -2.35 -10.86
CA CYS A 159 8.61 -3.03 -9.64
C CYS A 159 7.44 -3.09 -8.64
N SER A 160 7.16 -4.27 -8.08
CA SER A 160 6.04 -4.45 -7.14
C SER A 160 6.21 -3.63 -5.85
N ASN A 161 7.45 -3.36 -5.42
CA ASN A 161 7.72 -2.43 -4.33
C ASN A 161 7.57 -0.99 -4.82
N GLN A 162 6.50 -0.31 -4.40
CA GLN A 162 6.14 1.02 -4.90
C GLN A 162 7.16 2.12 -4.54
N ALA A 163 7.80 2.04 -3.36
CA ALA A 163 8.82 3.02 -2.97
C ALA A 163 10.08 2.87 -3.84
N GLU A 164 10.47 1.63 -4.16
CA GLU A 164 11.59 1.35 -5.05
C GLU A 164 11.24 1.68 -6.51
N ASN A 165 10.01 1.37 -6.95
CA ASN A 165 9.53 1.73 -8.28
C ASN A 165 9.58 3.25 -8.51
N TYR A 166 9.05 4.02 -7.56
CA TYR A 166 9.11 5.48 -7.57
C TYR A 166 10.55 6.00 -7.68
N LYS A 167 11.47 5.51 -6.84
CA LYS A 167 12.89 5.94 -6.88
C LYS A 167 13.52 5.69 -8.24
N ASN A 168 13.21 4.55 -8.87
CA ASN A 168 13.71 4.23 -10.20
C ASN A 168 13.13 5.17 -11.27
N MET A 169 11.83 5.46 -11.23
CA MET A 169 11.20 6.44 -12.13
C MET A 169 11.80 7.84 -11.97
N VAL A 170 11.96 8.33 -10.74
CA VAL A 170 12.59 9.64 -10.47
C VAL A 170 14.03 9.70 -10.95
N LYS A 171 14.81 8.62 -10.78
CA LYS A 171 16.18 8.54 -11.27
C LYS A 171 16.24 8.66 -12.79
N GLU A 172 15.35 7.99 -13.51
CA GLU A 172 15.27 8.07 -14.97
C GLU A 172 14.77 9.44 -15.45
N LEU A 173 13.73 9.99 -14.83
CA LEU A 173 13.23 11.34 -15.10
C LEU A 173 14.31 12.39 -14.91
N THR A 174 15.00 12.38 -13.77
CA THR A 174 16.09 13.32 -13.48
C THR A 174 17.24 13.17 -14.48
N ALA A 175 17.56 11.95 -14.90
CA ALA A 175 18.58 11.71 -15.92
C ALA A 175 18.16 12.20 -17.31
N TYR A 176 16.86 12.15 -17.64
CA TYR A 176 16.31 12.74 -18.85
C TYR A 176 16.45 14.26 -18.85
N PHE A 177 16.03 14.94 -17.79
CA PHE A 177 16.12 16.40 -17.67
C PHE A 177 17.57 16.91 -17.65
N ARG A 178 18.50 16.17 -17.03
CA ARG A 178 19.94 16.50 -17.09
C ARG A 178 20.55 16.48 -18.48
N LYS A 179 19.94 15.80 -19.46
CA LYS A 179 20.42 15.75 -20.85
C LYS A 179 19.83 16.87 -21.72
N LEU A 180 18.79 17.55 -21.24
CA LEU A 180 18.17 18.68 -21.93
C LEU A 180 18.90 20.02 -21.66
N HIS A 181 19.72 20.05 -20.61
CA HIS A 181 20.63 21.14 -20.26
C HIS A 181 22.08 20.79 -20.64
#